data_AF-A0A1W9GRV4-F1
#
_entry.id   AF-A0A1W9GRV4-F1
#
_cell.length_a   1.000
_cell.length_b   1.000
_cell.length_c   1.000
_cell.angle_alpha   90.00
_cell.angle_beta   90.00
_cell.angle_gamma   90.00
#
_symmetry.space_group_name_H-M   'P 1'
#
loop_
_entity.id
_entity.type
_entity.pdbx_description
1 polymer ?
#
loop_
_entity_poly.entity_id
_entity_poly.type
_entity_poly.pdbx_seq_one_letter_code
_entity_poly.pdbx_strand_id
1 'polypeptide(L)' 'MATQVRTCPKCSQLMWLKTDEYEVLDEETVRAKCPHCGNLVRFKLVAVGPNALGPKMGH' A
#
# COMPACT_ATOMS: atom_id res chain seq x y z
N MET A 1 0.56 7.99 11.39
CA MET A 1 0.99 6.72 10.77
C MET A 1 0.09 6.46 9.57
N ALA A 2 0.65 6.34 8.37
CA ALA A 2 -0.15 6.17 7.15
C ALA A 2 -0.42 4.67 6.92
N THR A 3 -1.62 4.21 7.26
CA THR A 3 -2.08 2.85 6.94
C THR A 3 -2.62 2.84 5.51
N GLN A 4 -2.11 1.97 4.64
CA GLN A 4 -2.63 1.80 3.30
C GLN A 4 -3.55 0.58 3.25
N VAL A 5 -4.70 0.71 2.59
CA VAL A 5 -5.59 -0.44 2.34
C VAL A 5 -5.33 -0.95 0.93
N ARG A 6 -5.05 -2.25 0.78
CA ARG A 6 -4.81 -2.91 -0.52
C ARG A 6 -5.61 -4.20 -0.62
N THR A 7 -5.84 -4.64 -1.85
CA THR A 7 -6.46 -5.95 -2.13
C THR A 7 -5.36 -6.95 -2.48
N CYS A 8 -5.32 -8.08 -1.78
CA CYS A 8 -4.35 -9.14 -2.08
C CYS A 8 -4.60 -9.71 -3.49
N PRO A 9 -3.61 -9.69 -4.40
CA PRO A 9 -3.79 -10.23 -5.76
C PRO A 9 -3.91 -11.76 -5.81
N LYS A 10 -3.68 -12.45 -4.68
CA LYS A 10 -3.74 -13.93 -4.60
C LYS A 10 -5.06 -14.46 -4.05
N CYS A 11 -5.64 -13.81 -3.04
CA CYS A 11 -6.89 -14.26 -2.42
C CYS A 11 -8.03 -13.26 -2.52
N SER A 12 -7.81 -12.10 -3.17
CA SER A 12 -8.79 -11.02 -3.34
C SER A 12 -9.34 -10.41 -2.05
N GLN A 13 -8.74 -10.75 -0.90
CA GLN A 13 -9.11 -10.19 0.39
C GLN A 13 -8.45 -8.83 0.62
N LEU A 14 -9.17 -7.95 1.32
CA LEU A 14 -8.66 -6.66 1.76
C LEU A 14 -7.64 -6.83 2.88
N MET A 15 -6.56 -6.06 2.81
CA MET A 15 -5.49 -6.03 3.79
C MET A 15 -5.11 -4.60 4.12
N TRP A 16 -4.76 -4.40 5.39
CA TRP A 16 -4.17 -3.16 5.89
C TRP A 16 -2.65 -3.35 5.92
N LEU A 17 -1.95 -2.50 5.20
CA LEU A 17 -0.49 -2.43 5.17
C LEU A 17 -0.07 -1.30 6.09
N LYS A 18 0.52 -1.66 7.24
CA LYS A 18 1.21 -0.72 8.12
C LYS A 18 2.67 -0.61 7.71
N THR A 19 3.29 0.55 7.96
CA THR A 19 4.66 0.84 7.54
C THR A 19 5.72 -0.14 8.04
N ASP A 20 5.45 -0.79 9.18
CA ASP A 20 6.28 -1.82 9.82
C ASP A 20 5.99 -3.26 9.32
N GLU A 21 4.91 -3.46 8.57
CA GLU A 21 4.45 -4.77 8.10
C GLU A 21 4.75 -5.02 6.61
N TYR A 22 5.43 -4.09 5.94
CA TYR A 22 5.90 -4.26 4.56
C TYR A 22 7.36 -3.81 4.37
N GLU A 23 8.03 -4.49 3.45
CA GLU A 23 9.38 -4.21 3.01
C GLU A 23 9.34 -3.36 1.74
N VAL A 24 10.13 -2.28 1.69
CA VAL A 24 10.32 -1.49 0.47
C VAL A 24 11.38 -2.21 -0.37
N LEU A 25 11.00 -2.70 -1.55
CA LEU A 25 11.92 -3.37 -2.47
C LEU A 25 12.63 -2.37 -3.39
N ASP A 26 11.91 -1.34 -3.82
CA ASP A 26 12.39 -0.22 -4.62
C ASP A 26 11.51 1.01 -4.36
N GLU A 27 11.85 2.16 -4.97
CA GLU A 27 11.15 3.43 -4.76
C GLU A 27 9.64 3.36 -5.06
N GLU A 28 9.21 2.44 -5.91
CA GLU A 28 7.83 2.30 -6.34
C GLU A 28 7.16 1.01 -5.85
N THR A 29 7.88 0.09 -5.21
CA THR A 29 7.38 -1.26 -4.93
C THR A 29 7.62 -1.67 -3.49
N VAL A 30 6.54 -2.11 -2.86
CA VAL A 30 6.57 -2.73 -1.54
C VAL A 30 6.18 -4.19 -1.62
N ARG A 31 6.68 -4.99 -0.67
CA ARG A 31 6.34 -6.39 -0.46
C ARG A 31 5.78 -6.57 0.93
N ALA A 32 4.66 -7.27 1.03
CA ALA A 32 4.02 -7.58 2.30
C ALA A 32 3.54 -9.03 2.33
N LYS A 33 3.45 -9.59 3.52
CA LYS A 33 2.83 -10.90 3.74
C LYS A 33 1.33 -10.72 3.94
N CYS A 34 0.52 -11.44 3.17
CA CYS A 34 -0.93 -11.40 3.35
C CYS A 34 -1.33 -12.08 4.66
N PRO A 35 -2.12 -11.43 5.54
CA PRO A 35 -2.58 -12.05 6.78
C PRO A 35 -3.64 -13.14 6.53
N HIS A 36 -4.31 -13.11 5.38
CA HIS A 36 -5.39 -14.06 5.05
C HIS A 36 -4.88 -15.34 4.41
N CYS A 37 -3.95 -15.24 3.44
CA CYS A 37 -3.47 -16.40 2.69
C CYS A 37 -1.99 -16.71 2.90
N GLY A 38 -1.28 -15.93 3.72
CA GLY A 38 0.13 -16.15 4.04
C GLY A 38 1.11 -15.86 2.91
N ASN A 39 0.64 -15.60 1.70
CA ASN A 39 1.49 -15.35 0.53
C ASN A 39 2.22 -14.00 0.64
N LEU A 40 3.47 -13.97 0.19
CA LEU A 40 4.20 -12.74 -0.07
C LEU A 40 3.71 -12.12 -1.38
N VAL A 41 3.18 -10.91 -1.29
CA VAL A 41 2.62 -10.18 -2.43
C VAL A 41 3.32 -8.83 -2.58
N ARG A 42 3.41 -8.33 -3.81
CA ARG A 42 4.03 -7.06 -4.15
C ARG A 42 2.96 -6.05 -4.55
N PHE A 43 3.13 -4.81 -4.14
CA PHE A 43 2.27 -3.68 -4.49
C PHE A 43 3.11 -2.55 -5.03
N LYS A 44 2.62 -1.89 -6.08
CA LYS A 44 3.16 -0.59 -6.46
C LYS A 44 2.65 0.46 -5.48
N LEU A 45 3.55 1.19 -4.85
CA LEU A 45 3.23 2.46 -4.24
C LEU A 45 2.65 3.33 -5.35
N VAL A 46 1.45 3.86 -5.12
CA VAL A 46 0.89 4.83 -6.04
C VAL A 46 1.78 6.05 -5.82
N ALA A 47 2.63 6.39 -6.78
CA ALA A 47 3.33 7.66 -6.78
C ALA A 47 2.29 8.72 -6.43
N VAL A 48 2.56 9.53 -5.41
CA VAL A 48 1.65 10.58 -4.93
C VAL A 48 1.25 11.39 -6.15
N GLY A 49 0.10 11.08 -6.73
CA GLY A 49 -0.36 11.77 -7.92
C GLY A 49 -0.58 13.23 -7.55
N PRO A 50 -0.52 14.17 -8.50
CA PRO A 50 -0.76 15.59 -8.22
C PRO A 50 -2.07 15.88 -7.46
N ASN A 51 -3.01 14.91 -7.41
CA ASN A 51 -4.29 14.98 -6.70
C ASN A 51 -4.36 14.18 -5.37
N ALA A 52 -3.26 13.55 -4.93
CA ALA A 52 -3.22 12.78 -3.67
C ALA A 52 -3.06 13.69 -2.43
N LEU A 53 -2.59 14.92 -2.65
CA LEU A 53 -2.82 16.03 -1.73
C LEU A 53 -4.22 16.53 -2.05
N GLY A 54 -5.16 16.43 -1.11
CA GLY A 54 -6.52 16.96 -1.26
C GLY A 54 -6.53 18.43 -1.71
N PRO A 55 -7.70 18.99 -2.08
CA PRO A 55 -7.77 20.34 -2.63
C PRO A 55 -6.96 21.30 -1.75
N LYS A 56 -5.98 22.00 -2.34
CA LYS A 56 -5.26 23.06 -1.65
C LYS A 56 -6.32 24.07 -1.23
N MET A 57 -6.71 24.06 0.05
CA MET A 57 -7.58 25.09 0.60
C MET A 57 -6.78 26.38 0.48
N GLY A 58 -7.09 27.14 -0.58
CA GLY A 58 -6.53 28.47 -0.79
C GLY A 58 -6.88 29.32 0.42
N HIS A 59 -5.85 29.96 0.99
CA HIS A 59 -5.99 31.03 1.94
C HIS A 59 -5.36 32.28 1.33
#